data_AF-A0A842KNK7-F1
#
_entry.id   AF-A0A842KNK7-F1
#
_cell.length_a   1.000
_cell.length_b   1.000
_cell.length_c   1.000
_cell.angle_alpha   90.00
_cell.angle_beta   90.00
_cell.angle_gamma   90.00
#
_symmetry.space_group_name_H-M   'P 1'
#
loop_
_entity.id
_entity.type
_entity.pdbx_description
1 polymer ?
#
loop_
_entity_poly.entity_id
_entity_poly.type
_entity_poly.pdbx_seq_one_letter_code
_entity_poly.pdbx_strand_id
1 'polypeptide(L)'
;MCKANQFLEEEEAVSPVIGVILMVAITVILAAVIAAFVFGMGPPEQAPQASIRMTDVNANNITLQNQGGDPIDLSKTTLTVTQGDNVLRIAPMNATGGTEYVGGDVLKIDTNTGIILLNGVQAHDGTGVTGKFSVQSGGQQVSVTLIDTVSGQMIANMNYRV
;
A
#
# COMPACT_ATOMS: atom_id res chain seq x y z
N MET A 1 77.99 -2.74 -22.21
CA MET A 1 77.18 -3.71 -21.45
C MET A 1 76.03 -2.98 -20.79
N CYS A 2 74.88 -3.66 -20.76
CA CYS A 2 73.68 -3.42 -19.95
C CYS A 2 72.83 -2.18 -20.21
N LYS A 3 71.84 -2.38 -21.10
CA LYS A 3 70.45 -1.98 -20.88
C LYS A 3 70.05 -2.40 -19.46
N ALA A 4 69.64 -1.46 -18.63
CA ALA A 4 68.79 -1.73 -17.47
C ALA A 4 68.08 -0.43 -17.07
N ASN A 5 66.78 -0.52 -16.88
CA ASN A 5 65.87 0.47 -16.27
C ASN A 5 65.23 1.51 -17.19
N GLN A 6 64.76 1.04 -18.34
CA GLN A 6 63.71 1.72 -19.14
C GLN A 6 62.30 1.22 -18.76
N PHE A 7 62.10 0.81 -17.50
CA PHE A 7 60.91 0.09 -17.00
C PHE A 7 60.26 0.74 -15.77
N LEU A 8 60.55 2.02 -15.50
CA LEU A 8 59.85 2.81 -14.48
C LEU A 8 59.25 4.11 -15.05
N GLU A 9 59.14 4.23 -16.38
CA GLU A 9 58.51 5.36 -17.07
C GLU A 9 57.06 5.04 -17.51
N GLU A 10 56.32 4.30 -16.67
CA GLU A 10 54.86 4.13 -16.83
C GLU A 10 54.09 4.51 -15.57
N GLU A 11 54.67 5.31 -14.67
CA GLU A 11 53.82 6.23 -13.91
C GLU A 11 53.54 7.44 -14.82
N GLU A 12 52.66 7.24 -15.81
CA GLU A 12 51.78 8.33 -16.24
C GLU A 12 50.98 8.73 -14.99
N ALA A 13 51.62 9.55 -14.16
CA ALA A 13 50.99 10.24 -13.06
C ALA A 13 49.79 10.94 -13.68
N VAL A 14 48.64 10.36 -13.38
CA VAL A 14 47.32 10.77 -13.86
C VAL A 14 47.31 12.28 -13.89
N SER A 15 47.08 12.87 -15.06
CA SER A 15 47.33 14.31 -15.25
C SER A 15 46.64 15.12 -14.15
N PRO A 16 47.23 16.23 -13.68
CA PRO A 16 46.67 17.03 -12.58
C PRO A 16 45.17 17.34 -12.75
N VAL A 17 44.72 17.43 -14.01
CA VAL A 17 43.32 17.68 -14.37
C VAL A 17 42.44 16.44 -14.19
N ILE A 18 42.92 15.26 -14.55
CA ILE A 18 42.14 14.01 -14.40
C ILE A 18 41.96 13.68 -12.91
N GLY A 19 42.98 13.92 -12.08
CA GLY A 19 42.86 13.76 -10.62
C GLY A 19 41.80 14.68 -10.00
N VAL A 20 41.75 15.94 -10.44
CA VAL A 20 40.72 16.90 -9.99
C VAL A 20 39.32 16.47 -10.44
N ILE A 21 39.16 16.04 -11.69
CA ILE A 21 37.87 15.56 -12.20
C ILE A 21 37.37 14.36 -11.38
N LEU A 22 38.26 13.40 -11.07
CA LEU A 22 37.89 12.22 -10.28
C LEU A 22 37.49 12.58 -8.84
N MET A 23 38.21 13.50 -8.20
CA MET A 23 37.90 13.96 -6.84
C MET A 23 36.56 14.70 -6.78
N VAL A 24 36.31 15.60 -7.74
CA VAL A 24 35.04 16.34 -7.83
C VAL A 24 33.89 15.38 -8.13
N ALA A 25 34.06 14.41 -9.03
CA ALA A 25 33.00 13.46 -9.37
C ALA A 25 32.53 12.64 -8.16
N ILE A 26 33.46 12.07 -7.38
CA ILE A 26 33.11 11.25 -6.22
C ILE A 26 32.44 12.10 -5.13
N THR A 27 32.98 13.30 -4.85
CA THR A 27 32.39 14.19 -3.84
C THR A 27 31.00 14.68 -4.21
N VAL A 28 30.72 14.94 -5.49
CA VAL A 28 29.38 15.29 -5.98
C VAL A 28 28.40 14.13 -5.81
N ILE A 29 28.82 12.90 -6.11
CA ILE A 29 27.98 11.70 -5.88
C ILE A 29 27.68 11.53 -4.40
N LEU A 30 28.70 11.59 -3.54
CA LEU A 30 28.53 11.45 -2.09
C LEU A 30 27.64 12.56 -1.51
N ALA A 31 27.84 13.81 -1.95
CA ALA A 31 27.02 14.93 -1.53
C ALA A 31 25.54 14.74 -1.94
N ALA A 32 25.27 14.27 -3.16
CA ALA A 32 23.92 13.99 -3.62
C ALA A 32 23.23 12.88 -2.82
N VAL A 33 23.97 11.80 -2.51
CA VAL A 33 23.45 10.68 -1.71
C VAL A 33 23.13 11.13 -0.29
N ILE A 34 24.03 11.86 0.36
CA ILE A 34 23.79 12.40 1.72
C ILE A 34 22.64 13.40 1.71
N ALA A 35 22.56 14.28 0.70
CA ALA A 35 21.44 15.20 0.56
C ALA A 35 20.10 14.45 0.47
N ALA A 36 20.01 13.35 -0.29
CA ALA A 36 18.80 12.54 -0.35
C ALA A 36 18.39 11.98 1.03
N PHE A 37 19.36 11.54 1.84
CA PHE A 37 19.11 11.09 3.21
C PHE A 37 18.70 12.23 4.15
N VAL A 38 19.35 13.40 4.08
CA VAL A 38 19.05 14.57 4.93
C VAL A 38 17.70 15.18 4.57
N PHE A 39 17.34 15.22 3.29
CA PHE A 39 16.02 15.67 2.83
C PHE A 39 14.93 14.61 3.02
N GLY A 40 15.26 13.44 3.57
CA GLY A 40 14.27 12.45 3.95
C GLY A 40 13.56 11.80 2.76
N MET A 41 14.24 11.66 1.61
CA MET A 41 13.76 10.81 0.52
C MET A 41 13.91 9.33 0.93
N GLY A 42 13.11 8.91 1.91
CA GLY A 42 13.02 7.54 2.38
C GLY A 42 12.33 6.64 1.36
N PRO A 43 12.41 5.31 1.55
CA PRO A 43 11.61 4.38 0.76
C PRO A 43 10.12 4.72 0.87
N PRO A 44 9.31 4.43 -0.15
CA PRO A 44 7.87 4.65 -0.07
C PRO A 44 7.28 3.89 1.12
N GLU A 45 6.32 4.52 1.81
CA GLU A 45 5.54 3.87 2.86
C GLU A 45 4.91 2.58 2.30
N GLN A 46 5.05 1.48 3.04
CA GLN A 46 4.50 0.18 2.64
C GLN A 46 3.09 0.03 3.20
N ALA A 47 2.17 -0.53 2.39
CA ALA A 47 0.86 -0.89 2.91
C ALA A 47 0.95 -1.98 3.99
N PRO A 48 0.07 -1.94 5.01
CA PRO A 48 0.00 -2.96 6.04
C PRO A 48 -0.26 -4.35 5.43
N GLN A 49 0.45 -5.36 5.92
CA GLN A 49 0.29 -6.74 5.46
C GLN A 49 -0.59 -7.51 6.44
N ALA A 50 -1.86 -7.69 6.10
CA ALA A 50 -2.81 -8.46 6.92
C ALA A 50 -3.51 -9.55 6.11
N SER A 51 -3.80 -10.67 6.77
CA SER A 51 -4.57 -11.76 6.19
C SER A 51 -6.05 -11.55 6.49
N ILE A 52 -6.85 -11.24 5.47
CA ILE A 52 -8.28 -11.00 5.61
C ILE A 52 -9.03 -12.07 4.84
N ARG A 53 -10.10 -12.59 5.45
CA ARG A 53 -10.97 -13.59 4.85
C ARG A 53 -12.41 -13.09 4.82
N MET A 54 -13.05 -13.19 3.65
CA MET A 54 -14.49 -13.02 3.54
C MET A 54 -15.18 -14.31 4.04
N THR A 55 -15.96 -14.19 5.12
CA THR A 55 -16.55 -15.36 5.79
C THR A 55 -18.01 -15.57 5.43
N ASP A 56 -18.74 -14.50 5.14
CA ASP A 56 -20.16 -14.57 4.83
C ASP A 56 -20.60 -13.44 3.90
N VAL A 57 -21.54 -13.75 3.00
CA VAL A 57 -22.12 -12.80 2.06
C VAL A 57 -23.62 -13.07 1.96
N ASN A 58 -24.41 -12.07 2.36
CA ASN A 58 -25.86 -12.05 2.29
C ASN A 58 -26.34 -10.98 1.31
N ALA A 59 -27.65 -10.88 1.10
CA ALA A 59 -28.26 -9.96 0.14
C ALA A 59 -27.80 -8.50 0.26
N ASN A 60 -27.45 -8.02 1.46
CA ASN A 60 -26.93 -6.66 1.65
C ASN A 60 -25.65 -6.62 2.50
N ASN A 61 -25.23 -7.72 3.12
CA ASN A 61 -24.19 -7.69 4.14
C ASN A 61 -23.02 -8.58 3.73
N ILE A 62 -21.81 -8.02 3.73
CA ILE A 62 -20.57 -8.75 3.57
C ILE A 62 -19.81 -8.73 4.90
N THR A 63 -19.40 -9.91 5.35
CA THR A 63 -18.61 -10.05 6.58
C THR A 63 -17.18 -10.46 6.24
N LEU A 64 -16.24 -9.66 6.72
CA LEU A 64 -14.80 -9.87 6.63
C LEU A 64 -14.25 -10.14 8.03
N GLN A 65 -13.31 -11.07 8.13
CA GLN A 65 -12.59 -11.37 9.35
C GLN A 65 -11.10 -11.18 9.14
N ASN A 66 -10.43 -10.49 10.06
CA ASN A 66 -8.99 -10.36 10.07
C ASN A 66 -8.40 -11.60 10.77
N GLN A 67 -7.60 -12.38 10.06
CA GLN A 67 -6.96 -13.59 10.58
C GLN A 67 -5.61 -13.29 11.25
N GLY A 68 -5.11 -12.05 11.19
CA GLY A 68 -3.86 -11.59 11.77
C GLY A 68 -3.00 -10.79 10.78
N GLY A 69 -1.85 -10.33 11.28
CA GLY A 69 -0.93 -9.46 10.55
C GLY A 69 -0.93 -8.04 11.11
N ASP A 70 -0.56 -7.08 10.26
CA ASP A 70 -0.45 -5.68 10.66
C ASP A 70 -1.83 -5.04 10.90
N PRO A 71 -1.93 -4.07 11.82
CA PRO A 71 -3.16 -3.29 12.01
C PRO A 71 -3.45 -2.45 10.76
N ILE A 72 -4.72 -2.43 10.34
CA ILE A 72 -5.17 -1.62 9.21
C ILE A 72 -5.96 -0.42 9.73
N ASP A 73 -5.49 0.79 9.43
CA ASP A 73 -6.24 2.02 9.70
C ASP A 73 -7.35 2.20 8.63
N LEU A 74 -8.59 1.95 9.03
CA LEU A 74 -9.76 2.11 8.18
C LEU A 74 -9.95 3.56 7.76
N SER A 75 -9.51 4.55 8.54
CA SER A 75 -9.63 5.98 8.19
C SER A 75 -8.84 6.34 6.94
N LYS A 76 -7.76 5.61 6.66
CA LYS A 76 -6.86 5.79 5.52
C LYS A 76 -6.99 4.69 4.49
N THR A 77 -8.06 3.91 4.54
CA THR A 77 -8.25 2.81 3.60
C THR A 77 -9.42 3.13 2.67
N THR A 78 -9.24 2.82 1.39
CA THR A 78 -10.32 2.80 0.40
C THR A 78 -10.89 1.40 0.30
N LEU A 79 -12.20 1.28 0.46
CA LEU A 79 -12.94 0.04 0.27
C LEU A 79 -13.70 0.09 -1.04
N THR A 80 -13.55 -0.96 -1.85
CA THR A 80 -14.35 -1.15 -3.07
C THR A 80 -14.94 -2.55 -3.05
N VAL A 81 -16.26 -2.64 -3.20
CA VAL A 81 -17.00 -3.89 -3.32
C VAL A 81 -17.61 -3.96 -4.71
N THR A 82 -17.41 -5.04 -5.44
CA THR A 82 -17.98 -5.22 -6.78
C THR A 82 -18.74 -6.52 -6.92
N GLN A 83 -19.78 -6.51 -7.74
CA GLN A 83 -20.50 -7.70 -8.20
C GLN A 83 -20.99 -7.46 -9.63
N GLY A 84 -20.31 -8.05 -10.61
CA GLY A 84 -20.54 -7.73 -12.02
C GLY A 84 -20.27 -6.24 -12.28
N ASP A 85 -21.27 -5.53 -12.82
CA ASP A 85 -21.19 -4.08 -13.07
C ASP A 85 -21.54 -3.23 -11.83
N ASN A 86 -22.06 -3.84 -10.76
CA ASN A 86 -22.35 -3.10 -9.53
C ASN A 86 -21.06 -2.83 -8.75
N VAL A 87 -20.87 -1.57 -8.35
CA VAL A 87 -19.67 -1.13 -7.65
C VAL A 87 -20.06 -0.24 -6.48
N LEU A 88 -19.82 -0.70 -5.25
CA LEU A 88 -19.79 0.17 -4.08
C LEU A 88 -18.36 0.63 -3.83
N ARG A 89 -18.15 1.93 -3.64
CA ARG A 89 -16.83 2.49 -3.31
C ARG A 89 -16.91 3.54 -2.21
N ILE A 90 -15.97 3.46 -1.28
CA ILE A 90 -15.76 4.40 -0.18
C ILE A 90 -14.28 4.77 -0.14
N ALA A 91 -13.95 6.03 -0.40
CA ALA A 91 -12.58 6.47 -0.63
C ALA A 91 -12.31 7.91 -0.14
N PRO A 92 -11.56 8.09 0.97
CA PRO A 92 -11.25 7.10 2.01
C PRO A 92 -12.48 6.74 2.86
N MET A 93 -12.39 5.68 3.65
CA MET A 93 -13.46 5.24 4.56
C MET A 93 -13.71 6.16 5.75
N ASN A 94 -12.85 7.14 6.06
CA ASN A 94 -13.07 8.16 7.11
C ASN A 94 -13.68 7.59 8.41
N ALA A 95 -13.10 6.49 8.90
CA ALA A 95 -13.68 5.75 10.01
C ALA A 95 -13.82 6.64 11.26
N THR A 96 -15.03 6.73 11.82
CA THR A 96 -15.34 7.61 12.96
C THR A 96 -15.48 6.82 14.28
N GLY A 97 -15.73 5.50 14.21
CA GLY A 97 -15.85 4.62 15.39
C GLY A 97 -15.18 3.27 15.17
N GLY A 98 -14.06 3.00 15.86
CA GLY A 98 -13.25 1.81 15.59
C GLY A 98 -12.44 1.99 14.31
N THR A 99 -11.27 2.61 14.47
CA THR A 99 -10.40 3.02 13.35
C THR A 99 -9.40 1.95 12.96
N GLU A 100 -9.01 1.08 13.89
CA GLU A 100 -8.00 0.06 13.68
C GLU A 100 -8.66 -1.31 13.52
N TYR A 101 -8.45 -1.95 12.38
CA TYR A 101 -8.87 -3.31 12.11
C TYR A 101 -7.70 -4.26 12.33
N VAL A 102 -7.74 -5.02 13.42
CA VAL A 102 -6.63 -5.88 13.88
C VAL A 102 -7.00 -7.36 13.86
N GLY A 103 -6.01 -8.23 14.07
CA GLY A 103 -6.22 -9.68 14.09
C GLY A 103 -7.31 -10.12 15.07
N GLY A 104 -8.29 -10.88 14.57
CA GLY A 104 -9.46 -11.34 15.33
C GLY A 104 -10.72 -10.50 15.12
N ASP A 105 -10.59 -9.29 14.58
CA ASP A 105 -11.72 -8.40 14.37
C ASP A 105 -12.61 -8.85 13.20
N VAL A 106 -13.87 -8.39 13.25
CA VAL A 106 -14.87 -8.62 12.23
C VAL A 106 -15.37 -7.28 11.69
N LEU A 107 -15.21 -7.09 10.38
CA LEU A 107 -15.72 -5.94 9.64
C LEU A 107 -16.96 -6.36 8.84
N LYS A 108 -18.08 -5.67 9.06
CA LYS A 108 -19.33 -5.87 8.31
C LYS A 108 -19.61 -4.68 7.44
N ILE A 109 -19.90 -4.93 6.17
CA ILE A 109 -20.19 -3.91 5.16
C ILE A 109 -21.62 -4.12 4.69
N ASP A 110 -22.47 -3.11 4.85
CA ASP A 110 -23.79 -3.08 4.24
C ASP A 110 -23.68 -2.44 2.85
N THR A 111 -23.86 -3.23 1.79
CA THR A 111 -23.71 -2.76 0.41
C THR A 111 -24.85 -1.88 -0.06
N ASN A 112 -26.01 -1.97 0.58
CA ASN A 112 -27.21 -1.20 0.23
C ASN A 112 -27.22 0.17 0.93
N THR A 113 -26.77 0.22 2.19
CA THR A 113 -26.71 1.49 2.94
C THR A 113 -25.34 2.17 2.88
N GLY A 114 -24.27 1.40 2.66
CA GLY A 114 -22.88 1.87 2.72
C GLY A 114 -22.31 2.00 4.13
N ILE A 115 -23.07 1.56 5.14
CA ILE A 115 -22.65 1.55 6.55
C ILE A 115 -21.61 0.45 6.75
N ILE A 116 -20.59 0.73 7.56
CA ILE A 116 -19.60 -0.26 7.97
C ILE A 116 -19.60 -0.37 9.49
N LEU A 117 -19.58 -1.60 9.99
CA LEU A 117 -19.46 -1.91 11.41
C LEU A 117 -18.16 -2.68 11.67
N LEU A 118 -17.34 -2.22 12.60
CA LEU A 118 -16.19 -2.94 13.13
C LEU A 118 -16.55 -3.48 14.52
N ASN A 119 -16.54 -4.80 14.70
CA ASN A 119 -16.94 -5.47 15.94
C ASN A 119 -18.29 -4.98 16.51
N GLY A 120 -19.21 -4.58 15.63
CA GLY A 120 -20.53 -4.04 15.99
C GLY A 120 -20.58 -2.53 16.26
N VAL A 121 -19.44 -1.84 16.31
CA VAL A 121 -19.35 -0.37 16.38
C VAL A 121 -19.38 0.20 14.97
N GLN A 122 -20.14 1.27 14.74
CA GLN A 122 -20.17 1.92 13.44
C GLN A 122 -18.82 2.59 13.12
N ALA A 123 -18.08 1.99 12.18
CA ALA A 123 -16.87 2.57 11.62
C ALA A 123 -17.20 3.63 10.58
N HIS A 124 -18.23 3.42 9.76
CA HIS A 124 -18.64 4.36 8.73
C HIS A 124 -20.16 4.51 8.67
N ASP A 125 -20.64 5.74 8.48
CA ASP A 125 -22.07 6.09 8.53
C ASP A 125 -22.81 5.94 7.19
N GLY A 126 -22.10 5.58 6.12
CA GLY A 126 -22.66 5.41 4.78
C GLY A 126 -22.87 6.71 4.00
N THR A 127 -22.36 7.83 4.49
CA THR A 127 -22.25 9.09 3.73
C THR A 127 -21.09 9.02 2.73
N GLY A 128 -21.15 9.78 1.63
CA GLY A 128 -20.06 9.81 0.63
C GLY A 128 -19.80 8.50 -0.14
N VAL A 129 -20.67 7.49 0.00
CA VAL A 129 -20.55 6.20 -0.69
C VAL A 129 -21.07 6.27 -2.13
N THR A 130 -20.28 5.77 -3.07
CA THR A 130 -20.67 5.63 -4.49
C THR A 130 -21.25 4.24 -4.75
N GLY A 131 -22.34 4.15 -5.51
CA GLY A 131 -22.84 2.91 -6.13
C GLY A 131 -23.33 1.82 -5.17
N LYS A 132 -24.17 2.22 -4.20
CA LYS A 132 -24.88 1.31 -3.31
C LYS A 132 -25.71 0.28 -4.09
N PHE A 133 -25.68 -0.97 -3.67
CA PHE A 133 -26.39 -2.06 -4.33
C PHE A 133 -26.74 -3.20 -3.36
N SER A 134 -27.75 -4.00 -3.71
CA SER A 134 -28.00 -5.28 -3.06
C SER A 134 -27.30 -6.40 -3.82
N VAL A 135 -26.57 -7.23 -3.09
CA VAL A 135 -25.93 -8.45 -3.60
C VAL A 135 -26.98 -9.38 -4.17
N GLN A 136 -26.82 -9.74 -5.45
CA GLN A 136 -27.71 -10.66 -6.15
C GLN A 136 -27.18 -12.10 -6.00
N SER A 137 -28.04 -13.03 -5.58
CA SER A 137 -27.73 -14.47 -5.63
C SER A 137 -27.86 -14.96 -7.08
N GLY A 138 -26.86 -15.64 -7.62
CA GLY A 138 -26.90 -16.07 -9.02
C GLY A 138 -25.61 -16.63 -9.61
N GLY A 139 -24.64 -16.99 -8.78
CA GLY A 139 -23.35 -17.54 -9.20
C GLY A 139 -22.30 -16.49 -9.59
N GLN A 140 -22.62 -15.20 -9.48
CA GLN A 140 -21.67 -14.11 -9.70
C GLN A 140 -20.74 -13.92 -8.50
N GLN A 141 -19.49 -13.56 -8.77
CA GLN A 141 -18.50 -13.31 -7.72
C GLN A 141 -18.68 -11.92 -7.14
N VAL A 142 -18.70 -11.84 -5.81
CA VAL A 142 -18.52 -10.60 -5.06
C VAL A 142 -17.04 -10.46 -4.77
N SER A 143 -16.46 -9.34 -5.17
CA SER A 143 -15.06 -9.00 -4.90
C SER A 143 -15.00 -7.83 -3.93
N VAL A 144 -14.17 -7.94 -2.91
CA VAL A 144 -13.89 -6.84 -1.98
C VAL A 144 -12.41 -6.52 -2.02
N THR A 145 -12.10 -5.27 -2.37
CA THR A 145 -10.76 -4.73 -2.48
C THR A 145 -10.54 -3.65 -1.43
N LEU A 146 -9.42 -3.74 -0.70
CA LEU A 146 -8.93 -2.75 0.25
C LEU A 146 -7.63 -2.16 -0.28
N ILE A 147 -7.56 -0.83 -0.35
CA ILE A 147 -6.38 -0.09 -0.83
C ILE A 147 -5.97 0.92 0.23
N ASP A 148 -4.72 0.92 0.63
CA ASP A 148 -4.17 1.95 1.51
C ASP A 148 -4.02 3.27 0.74
N THR A 149 -4.55 4.35 1.29
CA THR A 149 -4.51 5.67 0.62
C THR A 149 -3.16 6.37 0.78
N VAL A 150 -2.31 5.95 1.73
CA VAL A 150 -1.00 6.55 1.95
C VAL A 150 0.02 6.00 0.95
N SER A 151 0.15 4.68 0.87
CA SER A 151 1.06 3.99 -0.06
C SER A 151 0.47 3.83 -1.47
N GLY A 152 -0.86 3.91 -1.62
CA GLY A 152 -1.56 3.60 -2.87
C GLY A 152 -1.55 2.10 -3.22
N GLN A 153 -1.02 1.25 -2.33
CA GLN A 153 -0.89 -0.18 -2.56
C GLN A 153 -2.14 -0.93 -2.09
N MET A 154 -2.42 -2.07 -2.74
CA MET A 154 -3.51 -2.95 -2.35
C MET A 154 -3.13 -3.69 -1.05
N ILE A 155 -4.02 -3.65 -0.06
CA ILE A 155 -3.88 -4.41 1.18
C ILE A 155 -4.42 -5.84 0.96
N ALA A 156 -5.63 -5.95 0.42
CA ALA A 156 -6.27 -7.24 0.21
C ALA A 156 -7.28 -7.19 -0.95
N ASN A 157 -7.44 -8.32 -1.62
CA ASN A 157 -8.52 -8.59 -2.56
C ASN A 157 -9.10 -9.98 -2.27
N MET A 158 -10.39 -10.02 -1.96
CA MET A 158 -11.10 -11.24 -1.60
C MET A 158 -12.27 -11.45 -2.54
N ASN A 159 -12.44 -12.67 -3.03
CA ASN A 159 -13.53 -13.06 -3.91
C ASN A 159 -14.38 -14.13 -3.24
N TYR A 160 -15.70 -13.98 -3.34
CA TYR A 160 -16.66 -14.94 -2.82
C TYR A 160 -17.77 -15.19 -3.84
N ARG A 161 -18.16 -16.46 -4.03
CA ARG A 161 -19.22 -16.85 -4.96
C ARG A 161 -20.54 -16.95 -4.19
N VAL A 162 -21.53 -16.15 -4.59
CA VAL A 162 -22.90 -16.15 -4.05
C VAL A 162 -23.90 -16.80 -5.00
#